data_AF-A0AAD9P0H0-F1
#
_entry.id   AF-A0AAD9P0H0-F1
#
_cell.length_a   1.000
_cell.length_b   1.000
_cell.length_c   1.000
_cell.angle_alpha   90.00
_cell.angle_beta   90.00
_cell.angle_gamma   90.00
#
_symmetry.space_group_name_H-M   'P 1'
#
loop_
_entity.id
_entity.type
_entity.pdbx_description
1 polymer ?
#
loop_
_entity_poly.entity_id
_entity_poly.type
_entity_poly.pdbx_seq_one_letter_code
_entity_poly.pdbx_strand_id
1 'polypeptide(L)'
;MLGQDMRELYIDLMTCKEAPVKMRCQVLRNMLMYLMEEEARMIKADQEGKKLQNKKDLKEMGDIQSGHDVCLSCVFLLQILESFFHHHSQVQVRMIALSVITLILRQGLVHPVQIVPYLISMGTDSDSTIRTKADQQVQELDKKYLGFIQIKAMQGIKMYRLQEILQQVPSEPIHGIRTDDDNIISLNSFIYSLIHSNRGQRRAMLQSLLNMFDETGKALLSELIYTADNILILSNFVFNHAWITTEIKLCFLILNNILQNFLQVFFPGAADDDRAKLEDDDDEELNTLLECMPEDTTALPNLFMMSQGCILLLMLKQHLKELYRFTDSKIHRYLPTEQAKVWDKPLNCKAKMTFNPSQAMDLIREGTQDLPQDDDTKTKLIQGYLDFKQLMLSIDPDDDDDIPPPPSQSGHGTPAAAGTPSGGQAGGDAADAGQGGHETGES
;
A
#
# COMPACT_ATOMS: atom_id res chain seq x y z
N MET A 1 -22.89 -12.67 -33.50
CA MET A 1 -22.72 -11.81 -32.30
C MET A 1 -23.82 -12.15 -31.32
N LEU A 2 -23.58 -12.04 -30.00
CA LEU A 2 -24.69 -11.95 -29.05
C LEU A 2 -25.58 -10.78 -29.49
N GLY A 3 -26.87 -11.03 -29.68
CA GLY A 3 -27.85 -9.97 -29.90
C GLY A 3 -27.86 -9.00 -28.73
N GLN A 4 -28.29 -7.75 -28.96
CA GLN A 4 -28.34 -6.71 -27.94
C GLN A 4 -29.11 -7.17 -26.69
N ASP A 5 -30.29 -7.77 -26.88
CA ASP A 5 -31.13 -8.28 -25.79
C ASP A 5 -30.41 -9.33 -24.93
N MET A 6 -29.61 -10.20 -25.56
CA MET A 6 -28.87 -11.24 -24.86
C MET A 6 -27.69 -10.65 -24.07
N ARG A 7 -27.08 -9.58 -24.60
CA ARG A 7 -26.02 -8.84 -23.90
C ARG A 7 -26.58 -8.14 -22.67
N GLU A 8 -27.69 -7.43 -22.82
CA GLU A 8 -28.38 -6.74 -21.72
C GLU A 8 -28.78 -7.73 -20.63
N LEU A 9 -29.41 -8.85 -20.99
CA LEU A 9 -29.76 -9.91 -20.04
C LEU A 9 -28.54 -10.47 -19.27
N TYR A 10 -27.40 -10.68 -19.93
CA TYR A 10 -26.18 -11.12 -19.23
C TYR A 10 -25.62 -10.07 -18.28
N ILE A 11 -25.64 -8.79 -18.67
CA ILE A 11 -25.23 -7.69 -17.78
C ILE A 11 -26.16 -7.64 -16.56
N ASP A 12 -27.47 -7.69 -16.78
CA ASP A 12 -28.47 -7.63 -15.71
C ASP A 12 -28.31 -8.81 -14.74
N LEU A 13 -28.15 -10.03 -15.26
CA LEU A 13 -27.94 -11.21 -14.42
C LEU A 13 -26.66 -11.11 -13.57
N MET A 14 -25.58 -10.53 -14.08
CA MET A 14 -24.32 -10.39 -13.34
C MET A 14 -24.35 -9.23 -12.33
N THR A 15 -25.06 -8.13 -12.64
CA THR A 15 -25.03 -6.89 -11.85
C THR A 15 -26.19 -6.74 -10.86
N CYS A 16 -27.35 -7.33 -11.14
CA CYS A 16 -28.52 -7.25 -10.27
C CYS A 16 -28.27 -8.01 -8.97
N LYS A 17 -28.48 -7.38 -7.80
CA LYS A 17 -28.26 -8.00 -6.47
C LYS A 17 -29.16 -9.22 -6.21
N GLU A 18 -30.39 -9.20 -6.73
CA GLU A 18 -31.38 -10.27 -6.54
C GLU A 18 -31.22 -11.45 -7.50
N ALA A 19 -30.34 -11.34 -8.51
CA ALA A 19 -30.15 -12.40 -9.47
C ALA A 19 -29.72 -13.71 -8.79
N PRO A 20 -30.29 -14.87 -9.17
CA PRO A 20 -29.91 -16.14 -8.58
C PRO A 20 -28.43 -16.46 -8.84
N VAL A 21 -27.71 -16.89 -7.79
CA VAL A 21 -26.28 -17.27 -7.88
C VAL A 21 -26.04 -18.30 -8.99
N LYS A 22 -26.96 -19.26 -9.16
CA LYS A 22 -26.90 -20.26 -10.23
C LYS A 22 -26.89 -19.62 -11.63
N MET A 23 -27.68 -18.57 -11.85
CA MET A 23 -27.74 -17.87 -13.13
C MET A 23 -26.46 -17.07 -13.37
N ARG A 24 -25.92 -16.39 -12.36
CA ARG A 24 -24.60 -15.73 -12.45
C ARG A 24 -23.51 -16.71 -12.86
N CYS A 25 -23.43 -17.84 -12.15
CA CYS A 25 -22.49 -18.91 -12.49
C CYS A 25 -22.69 -19.43 -13.91
N GLN A 26 -23.94 -19.55 -14.38
CA GLN A 26 -24.23 -20.03 -15.72
C GLN A 26 -23.76 -19.04 -16.80
N VAL A 27 -24.00 -17.73 -16.61
CA VAL A 27 -23.52 -16.69 -17.52
C VAL A 27 -21.99 -16.73 -17.65
N LEU A 28 -21.29 -16.76 -16.52
CA LEU A 28 -19.82 -16.83 -16.51
C LEU A 28 -19.29 -18.14 -17.14
N ARG A 29 -19.95 -19.28 -16.90
CA ARG A 29 -19.59 -20.55 -17.56
C ARG A 29 -19.83 -20.52 -19.07
N ASN A 30 -20.91 -19.90 -19.52
CA ASN A 30 -21.19 -19.74 -20.95
C ASN A 30 -20.06 -18.93 -21.61
N MET A 31 -19.61 -17.84 -20.98
CA MET A 31 -18.46 -17.07 -21.45
C MET A 31 -17.19 -17.91 -21.49
N LEU A 32 -16.91 -18.67 -20.43
CA LEU A 32 -15.75 -19.55 -20.37
C LEU A 32 -15.75 -20.58 -21.50
N MET A 33 -16.87 -21.29 -21.69
CA MET A 33 -17.02 -22.30 -22.74
C MET A 33 -16.87 -21.70 -24.14
N TYR A 34 -17.45 -20.52 -24.37
CA TYR A 34 -17.32 -19.81 -25.64
C TYR A 34 -15.85 -19.52 -25.97
N LEU A 35 -15.10 -18.91 -25.04
CA LEU A 35 -13.69 -18.55 -25.24
C LEU A 35 -12.80 -19.79 -25.46
N MET A 36 -13.11 -20.90 -24.79
CA MET A 36 -12.39 -22.16 -25.00
C MET A 36 -12.68 -22.77 -26.38
N GLU A 37 -13.94 -22.74 -26.83
CA GLU A 37 -14.33 -23.30 -28.12
C GLU A 37 -13.75 -22.48 -29.29
N GLU A 38 -13.72 -21.14 -29.18
CA GLU A 38 -13.11 -20.28 -30.20
C GLU A 38 -11.59 -20.47 -30.27
N GLU A 39 -10.90 -20.62 -29.13
CA GLU A 39 -9.47 -20.98 -29.13
C GLU A 39 -9.23 -22.34 -29.81
N ALA A 40 -10.05 -23.35 -29.50
CA ALA A 40 -9.96 -24.66 -30.14
C ALA A 40 -10.24 -24.59 -31.66
N ARG A 41 -11.20 -23.77 -32.08
CA ARG A 41 -11.51 -23.54 -33.49
C ARG A 41 -10.36 -22.82 -34.20
N MET A 42 -9.78 -21.80 -33.59
CA MET A 42 -8.63 -21.06 -34.11
C MET A 42 -7.43 -21.98 -34.32
N ILE A 43 -7.13 -22.85 -33.34
CA ILE A 43 -6.04 -23.84 -33.45
C ILE A 43 -6.28 -24.81 -34.61
N LYS A 44 -7.49 -25.34 -34.77
CA LYS A 44 -7.85 -26.23 -35.89
C LYS A 44 -7.72 -25.52 -37.24
N ALA A 45 -8.21 -24.28 -37.33
CA ALA A 45 -8.12 -23.47 -38.54
C ALA A 45 -6.66 -23.16 -38.92
N ASP A 46 -5.78 -22.89 -37.96
CA ASP A 46 -4.34 -22.70 -38.20
C ASP A 46 -3.67 -24.00 -38.69
N GLN A 47 -4.02 -25.16 -38.11
CA GLN A 47 -3.51 -26.46 -38.56
C GLN A 47 -3.96 -26.79 -39.99
N GLU A 48 -5.21 -26.49 -40.35
CA GLU A 48 -5.73 -26.65 -41.70
C GLU A 48 -5.11 -25.64 -42.67
N GLY A 49 -4.93 -24.39 -42.23
CA GLY A 49 -4.25 -23.33 -42.97
C GLY A 49 -2.82 -23.72 -43.34
N LYS A 50 -2.04 -24.30 -42.41
CA LYS A 50 -0.69 -24.81 -42.65
C LYS A 50 -0.65 -25.94 -43.69
N LYS A 51 -1.69 -26.78 -43.77
CA LYS A 51 -1.81 -27.83 -44.80
C LYS A 51 -2.13 -27.25 -46.18
N LEU A 52 -2.91 -26.17 -46.23
CA LEU A 52 -3.29 -25.48 -47.46
C LEU A 52 -2.24 -24.43 -47.91
N GLN A 53 -1.26 -24.10 -47.08
CA GLN A 53 -0.22 -23.10 -47.35
C GLN A 53 0.64 -23.46 -48.58
N ASN A 54 0.75 -24.74 -48.93
CA ASN A 54 1.41 -25.21 -50.14
C ASN A 54 0.57 -25.05 -51.43
N LYS A 55 -0.69 -24.57 -51.34
CA LYS A 55 -1.65 -24.52 -52.46
C LYS A 55 -2.36 -23.18 -52.68
N LYS A 56 -2.20 -22.18 -51.79
CA LYS A 56 -2.87 -20.88 -51.92
C LYS A 56 -1.90 -19.71 -52.00
N ASP A 57 -2.24 -18.73 -52.83
CA ASP A 57 -1.51 -17.49 -53.03
C ASP A 57 -1.57 -16.62 -51.75
N LEU A 58 -0.43 -16.06 -51.32
CA LEU A 58 -0.27 -15.37 -50.02
C LEU A 58 -1.26 -14.22 -49.79
N LYS A 59 -1.88 -13.70 -50.85
CA LYS A 59 -2.79 -12.54 -50.82
C LYS A 59 -4.19 -12.82 -50.23
N GLU A 60 -4.61 -14.08 -50.10
CA GLU A 60 -5.94 -14.44 -49.56
C GLU A 60 -5.95 -14.78 -48.05
N MET A 61 -4.82 -14.63 -47.35
CA MET A 61 -4.74 -14.88 -45.90
C MET A 61 -5.32 -13.70 -45.11
N GLY A 62 -6.58 -13.37 -45.38
CA GLY A 62 -7.33 -12.31 -44.70
C GLY A 62 -7.80 -12.73 -43.31
N ASP A 63 -7.67 -11.80 -42.38
CA ASP A 63 -8.07 -11.83 -40.97
C ASP A 63 -9.60 -11.84 -40.82
N ILE A 64 -10.24 -13.00 -40.61
CA ILE A 64 -11.72 -13.09 -40.67
C ILE A 64 -12.40 -13.46 -39.35
N GLN A 65 -11.68 -13.80 -38.27
CA GLN A 65 -12.38 -14.17 -37.02
C GLN A 65 -11.76 -13.68 -35.70
N SER A 66 -10.52 -13.17 -35.72
CA SER A 66 -9.77 -12.84 -34.48
C SER A 66 -10.39 -11.69 -33.67
N GLY A 67 -11.04 -10.72 -34.34
CA GLY A 67 -11.57 -9.51 -33.69
C GLY A 67 -12.84 -9.72 -32.85
N HIS A 68 -13.59 -10.81 -33.03
CA HIS A 68 -14.86 -11.02 -32.34
C HIS A 68 -14.68 -11.37 -30.85
N ASP A 69 -13.67 -12.17 -30.53
CA ASP A 69 -13.41 -12.62 -29.15
C ASP A 69 -12.84 -11.51 -28.28
N VAL A 70 -12.01 -10.65 -28.88
CA VAL A 70 -11.51 -9.41 -28.27
C VAL A 70 -12.68 -8.48 -27.94
N CYS A 71 -13.63 -8.30 -28.86
CA CYS A 71 -14.80 -7.44 -28.64
C CYS A 71 -15.68 -7.95 -27.49
N LEU A 72 -15.99 -9.26 -27.46
CA LEU A 72 -16.83 -9.84 -26.41
C LEU A 72 -16.17 -9.72 -25.02
N SER A 73 -14.89 -10.06 -24.93
CA SER A 73 -14.13 -10.01 -23.68
C SER A 73 -14.02 -8.58 -23.14
N CYS A 74 -13.77 -7.61 -24.01
CA CYS A 74 -13.72 -6.19 -23.63
C CYS A 74 -15.07 -5.65 -23.15
N VAL A 75 -16.18 -6.06 -23.79
CA VAL A 75 -17.54 -5.58 -23.43
C VAL A 75 -17.94 -6.04 -22.02
N PHE A 76 -17.61 -7.27 -21.64
CA PHE A 76 -18.00 -7.84 -20.35
C PHE A 76 -16.91 -7.76 -19.27
N LEU A 77 -15.72 -7.25 -19.59
CA LEU A 77 -14.55 -7.27 -18.70
C LEU A 77 -14.88 -6.71 -17.31
N LEU A 78 -15.52 -5.54 -17.26
CA LEU A 78 -15.84 -4.89 -15.99
C LEU A 78 -16.81 -5.74 -15.17
N GLN A 79 -17.84 -6.33 -15.78
CA GLN A 79 -18.82 -7.16 -15.08
C GLN A 79 -18.21 -8.48 -14.58
N ILE A 80 -17.26 -9.04 -15.34
CA ILE A 80 -16.49 -10.23 -14.91
C ILE A 80 -15.60 -9.86 -13.72
N LEU A 81 -14.90 -8.73 -13.77
CA LEU A 81 -14.06 -8.24 -12.68
C LEU A 81 -14.88 -7.88 -11.44
N GLU A 82 -16.03 -7.22 -11.59
CA GLU A 82 -16.96 -6.94 -10.48
C GLU A 82 -17.53 -8.23 -9.86
N SER A 83 -17.54 -9.34 -10.61
CA SER A 83 -17.94 -10.64 -10.07
C SER A 83 -16.97 -11.18 -9.01
N PHE A 84 -15.79 -10.59 -8.85
CA PHE A 84 -14.88 -10.87 -7.72
C PHE A 84 -15.46 -10.37 -6.39
N PHE A 85 -16.30 -9.34 -6.39
CA PHE A 85 -16.86 -8.73 -5.18
C PHE A 85 -18.19 -9.37 -4.76
N HIS A 86 -18.25 -10.70 -4.76
CA HIS A 86 -19.38 -11.46 -4.24
C HIS A 86 -19.08 -12.02 -2.85
N HIS A 87 -20.12 -12.05 -2.00
CA HIS A 87 -20.08 -12.50 -0.61
C HIS A 87 -19.39 -13.86 -0.42
N HIS A 88 -18.80 -14.13 0.75
CA HIS A 88 -18.04 -15.36 1.02
C HIS A 88 -18.85 -16.64 0.69
N SER A 89 -20.17 -16.62 0.92
CA SER A 89 -21.11 -17.71 0.59
C SER A 89 -21.22 -18.03 -0.91
N GLN A 90 -20.82 -17.11 -1.78
CA GLN A 90 -20.87 -17.21 -3.24
C GLN A 90 -19.50 -17.45 -3.87
N VAL A 91 -18.62 -18.21 -3.20
CA VAL A 91 -17.26 -18.55 -3.66
C VAL A 91 -17.23 -19.10 -5.10
N GLN A 92 -18.27 -19.82 -5.54
CA GLN A 92 -18.36 -20.34 -6.90
C GLN A 92 -18.36 -19.23 -7.96
N VAL A 93 -19.02 -18.11 -7.72
CA VAL A 93 -19.07 -16.98 -8.66
C VAL A 93 -17.67 -16.41 -8.85
N ARG A 94 -16.97 -16.13 -7.74
CA ARG A 94 -15.59 -15.63 -7.73
C ARG A 94 -14.62 -16.58 -8.43
N MET A 95 -14.73 -17.88 -8.16
CA MET A 95 -13.89 -18.93 -8.78
C MET A 95 -14.08 -19.03 -10.29
N ILE A 96 -15.32 -18.97 -10.78
CA ILE A 96 -15.60 -19.04 -12.22
C ILE A 96 -15.14 -17.74 -12.89
N ALA A 97 -15.40 -16.57 -12.29
CA ALA A 97 -14.91 -15.29 -12.79
C ALA A 97 -13.38 -15.29 -12.91
N LEU A 98 -12.66 -15.78 -11.89
CA LEU A 98 -11.20 -15.89 -11.94
C LEU A 98 -10.75 -16.79 -13.08
N SER A 99 -11.45 -17.90 -13.32
CA SER A 99 -11.16 -18.81 -14.44
C SER A 99 -11.35 -18.14 -15.80
N VAL A 100 -12.38 -17.29 -15.94
CA VAL A 100 -12.61 -16.48 -17.15
C VAL A 100 -11.47 -15.47 -17.34
N ILE A 101 -11.07 -14.76 -16.28
CA ILE A 101 -9.96 -13.79 -16.34
C ILE A 101 -8.63 -14.47 -16.69
N THR A 102 -8.32 -15.62 -16.10
CA THR A 102 -7.13 -16.42 -16.45
C THR A 102 -7.12 -16.77 -17.93
N LEU A 103 -8.27 -17.15 -18.50
CA LEU A 103 -8.37 -17.49 -19.92
C LEU A 103 -8.15 -16.26 -20.81
N ILE A 104 -8.78 -15.12 -20.48
CA ILE A 104 -8.60 -13.84 -21.18
C ILE A 104 -7.13 -13.42 -21.21
N LEU A 105 -6.43 -13.52 -20.07
CA LEU A 105 -5.01 -13.19 -19.95
C LEU A 105 -4.12 -14.16 -20.74
N ARG A 106 -4.38 -15.47 -20.65
CA ARG A 106 -3.64 -16.51 -21.38
C ARG A 106 -3.72 -16.30 -22.89
N GLN A 107 -4.91 -16.00 -23.39
CA GLN A 107 -5.15 -15.76 -24.82
C GLN A 107 -4.66 -14.38 -25.29
N GLY A 108 -4.32 -13.48 -24.36
CA GLY A 108 -3.84 -12.13 -24.70
C GLY A 108 -4.91 -11.21 -25.29
N LEU A 109 -6.20 -11.50 -25.03
CA LEU A 109 -7.32 -10.74 -25.61
C LEU A 109 -7.42 -9.31 -25.04
N VAL A 110 -6.95 -9.10 -23.82
CA VAL A 110 -7.03 -7.82 -23.10
C VAL A 110 -5.69 -7.49 -22.46
N HIS A 111 -5.27 -6.23 -22.54
CA HIS A 111 -4.07 -5.76 -21.85
C HIS A 111 -4.28 -5.79 -20.32
N PRO A 112 -3.33 -6.32 -19.52
CA PRO A 112 -3.55 -6.63 -18.10
C PRO A 112 -3.70 -5.42 -17.16
N VAL A 113 -3.54 -4.18 -17.66
CA VAL A 113 -3.48 -2.96 -16.84
C VAL A 113 -4.68 -2.75 -15.93
N GLN A 114 -5.87 -3.11 -16.39
CA GLN A 114 -7.12 -3.01 -15.62
C GLN A 114 -7.39 -4.24 -14.77
N ILE A 115 -6.73 -5.37 -15.06
CA ILE A 115 -6.97 -6.67 -14.42
C ILE A 115 -6.07 -6.85 -13.19
N VAL A 116 -4.83 -6.36 -13.24
CA VAL A 116 -3.84 -6.53 -12.16
C VAL A 116 -4.35 -6.09 -10.78
N PRO A 117 -4.96 -4.90 -10.59
CA PRO A 117 -5.47 -4.50 -9.28
C PRO A 117 -6.47 -5.49 -8.69
N TYR A 118 -7.37 -6.02 -9.53
CA TYR A 118 -8.38 -7.00 -9.12
C TYR A 118 -7.75 -8.34 -8.76
N LEU A 119 -6.73 -8.80 -9.50
CA LEU A 119 -6.00 -10.02 -9.15
C LEU A 119 -5.22 -9.88 -7.83
N ILE A 120 -4.60 -8.73 -7.59
CA ILE A 120 -3.93 -8.44 -6.31
C ILE A 120 -4.95 -8.47 -5.17
N SER A 121 -6.12 -7.86 -5.36
CA SER A 121 -7.23 -7.96 -4.39
C SER A 121 -7.65 -9.42 -4.16
N MET A 122 -7.80 -10.23 -5.20
CA MET A 122 -8.14 -11.65 -5.07
C MET A 122 -7.08 -12.51 -4.37
N GLY A 123 -5.81 -12.07 -4.36
CA GLY A 123 -4.77 -12.66 -3.50
C GLY A 123 -5.09 -12.57 -2.00
N THR A 124 -6.05 -11.73 -1.62
CA THR A 124 -6.51 -11.54 -0.23
C THR A 124 -7.81 -12.30 0.09
N ASP A 125 -8.34 -13.13 -0.82
CA ASP A 125 -9.59 -13.87 -0.60
C ASP A 125 -9.52 -14.83 0.60
N SER A 126 -10.66 -15.04 1.27
CA SER A 126 -10.85 -16.06 2.30
C SER A 126 -10.55 -17.50 1.81
N ASP A 127 -10.84 -17.81 0.55
CA ASP A 127 -10.62 -19.14 -0.04
C ASP A 127 -9.19 -19.30 -0.56
N SER A 128 -8.48 -20.33 -0.07
CA SER A 128 -7.07 -20.56 -0.42
C SER A 128 -6.87 -20.90 -1.90
N THR A 129 -7.83 -21.57 -2.54
CA THR A 129 -7.74 -21.93 -3.96
C THR A 129 -7.81 -20.69 -4.84
N ILE A 130 -8.68 -19.74 -4.50
CA ILE A 130 -8.75 -18.44 -5.16
C ILE A 130 -7.41 -17.71 -5.02
N ARG A 131 -6.90 -17.57 -3.80
CA ARG A 131 -5.63 -16.87 -3.54
C ARG A 131 -4.49 -17.43 -4.36
N THR A 132 -4.26 -18.75 -4.28
CA THR A 132 -3.16 -19.40 -5.00
C THR A 132 -3.25 -19.19 -6.51
N LYS A 133 -4.45 -19.26 -7.09
CA LYS A 133 -4.64 -19.03 -8.54
C LYS A 133 -4.43 -17.57 -8.91
N ALA A 134 -4.92 -16.63 -8.11
CA ALA A 134 -4.70 -15.20 -8.34
C ALA A 134 -3.22 -14.84 -8.26
N ASP A 135 -2.52 -15.32 -7.23
CA ASP A 135 -1.09 -15.12 -7.02
C ASP A 135 -0.26 -15.68 -8.18
N GLN A 136 -0.61 -16.87 -8.69
CA GLN A 136 0.02 -17.44 -9.89
C GLN A 136 -0.13 -16.51 -11.10
N GLN A 137 -1.33 -15.96 -11.33
CA GLN A 137 -1.56 -15.03 -12.45
C GLN A 137 -0.76 -13.72 -12.28
N VAL A 138 -0.70 -13.17 -11.07
CA VAL A 138 0.14 -11.98 -10.80
C VAL A 138 1.62 -12.28 -11.04
N GLN A 139 2.10 -13.46 -10.62
CA GLN A 139 3.50 -13.87 -10.84
C GLN A 139 3.84 -14.06 -12.33
N GLU A 140 2.93 -14.62 -13.11
CA GLU A 140 3.08 -14.75 -14.56
C GLU A 140 3.15 -13.37 -15.24
N LEU A 141 2.31 -12.43 -14.79
CA LEU A 141 2.32 -11.05 -15.29
C LEU A 141 3.60 -10.30 -14.92
N ASP A 142 4.13 -10.48 -13.71
CA ASP A 142 5.40 -9.87 -13.28
C ASP A 142 6.58 -10.32 -14.17
N LYS A 143 6.63 -11.61 -14.51
CA LYS A 143 7.63 -12.16 -15.43
C LYS A 143 7.52 -11.60 -16.84
N LYS A 144 6.30 -11.34 -17.32
CA LYS A 144 6.03 -10.88 -18.69
C LYS A 144 6.16 -9.36 -18.84
N TYR A 145 5.84 -8.60 -17.79
CA TYR A 145 5.80 -7.14 -17.79
C TYR A 145 6.60 -6.58 -16.59
N LEU A 146 7.93 -6.51 -16.73
CA LEU A 146 8.82 -6.02 -15.67
C LEU A 146 8.43 -4.63 -15.18
N GLY A 147 8.37 -4.42 -13.86
CA GLY A 147 8.02 -3.12 -13.26
C GLY A 147 6.52 -2.83 -13.21
N PHE A 148 5.69 -3.66 -13.85
CA PHE A 148 4.26 -3.40 -14.00
C PHE A 148 3.45 -3.68 -12.74
N ILE A 149 3.81 -4.72 -11.99
CA ILE A 149 3.15 -5.06 -10.73
C ILE A 149 3.39 -3.97 -9.69
N GLN A 150 4.60 -3.41 -9.67
CA GLN A 150 5.02 -2.37 -8.73
C GLN A 150 4.17 -1.10 -8.84
N ILE A 151 3.89 -0.64 -10.07
CA ILE A 151 3.08 0.56 -10.30
C ILE A 151 1.58 0.32 -10.05
N LYS A 152 1.13 -0.93 -10.01
CA LYS A 152 -0.27 -1.31 -9.77
C LYS A 152 -0.56 -1.84 -8.37
N ALA A 153 0.47 -2.17 -7.59
CA ALA A 153 0.35 -2.77 -6.27
C ALA A 153 -0.62 -2.00 -5.37
N MET A 154 -0.43 -0.68 -5.23
CA MET A 154 -1.29 0.14 -4.38
C MET A 154 -2.73 0.23 -4.87
N GLN A 155 -2.98 0.17 -6.18
CA GLN A 155 -4.36 0.15 -6.69
C GLN A 155 -5.09 -1.11 -6.23
N GLY A 156 -4.41 -2.27 -6.23
CA GLY A 156 -4.97 -3.53 -5.75
C GLY A 156 -5.13 -3.59 -4.23
N ILE A 157 -4.13 -3.11 -3.48
CA ILE A 157 -4.18 -3.07 -2.00
C ILE A 157 -5.29 -2.14 -1.51
N LYS A 158 -5.49 -0.99 -2.18
CA LYS A 158 -6.60 -0.07 -1.91
C LYS A 158 -7.98 -0.63 -2.28
N MET A 159 -8.07 -1.80 -2.95
CA MET A 159 -9.34 -2.50 -3.13
C MET A 159 -9.76 -3.25 -1.84
N TYR A 160 -9.72 -2.53 -0.73
CA TYR A 160 -10.18 -2.92 0.60
C TYR A 160 -11.63 -3.44 0.59
N ARG A 161 -12.43 -2.96 -0.37
CA ARG A 161 -13.81 -3.40 -0.66
C ARG A 161 -14.00 -4.92 -0.67
N LEU A 162 -13.02 -5.71 -1.12
CA LEU A 162 -13.16 -7.17 -1.04
C LEU A 162 -13.26 -7.64 0.41
N GLN A 163 -12.45 -7.07 1.30
CA GLN A 163 -12.46 -7.42 2.71
C GLN A 163 -13.72 -6.94 3.42
N GLU A 164 -14.31 -5.80 3.02
CA GLU A 164 -15.65 -5.37 3.45
C GLU A 164 -16.74 -6.39 3.13
N ILE A 165 -16.56 -7.17 2.07
CA ILE A 165 -17.53 -8.17 1.63
C ILE A 165 -17.28 -9.53 2.27
N LEU A 166 -16.01 -9.86 2.52
CA LEU A 166 -15.61 -11.18 3.04
C LEU A 166 -15.60 -11.26 4.57
N GLN A 167 -15.16 -10.20 5.26
CA GLN A 167 -15.01 -10.16 6.72
C GLN A 167 -16.24 -9.53 7.41
N GLN A 168 -17.46 -9.82 6.93
CA GLN A 168 -18.69 -9.24 7.46
C GLN A 168 -19.07 -9.78 8.85
N VAL A 169 -18.29 -9.42 9.85
CA VAL A 169 -18.61 -9.63 11.25
C VAL A 169 -19.18 -8.31 11.79
N PRO A 170 -20.45 -8.28 12.24
CA PRO A 170 -21.06 -7.06 12.74
C PRO A 170 -20.21 -6.42 13.84
N SER A 171 -20.04 -5.10 13.73
CA SER A 171 -19.29 -4.29 14.70
C SER A 171 -17.82 -4.63 14.87
N GLU A 172 -17.24 -5.57 14.12
CA GLU A 172 -15.79 -5.82 14.18
C GLU A 172 -15.07 -5.07 13.06
N PRO A 173 -13.87 -4.52 13.33
CA PRO A 173 -13.06 -3.90 12.31
C PRO A 173 -12.55 -4.94 11.32
N ILE A 174 -12.27 -4.48 10.12
CA ILE A 174 -11.70 -5.33 9.07
C ILE A 174 -10.19 -5.40 9.28
N HIS A 175 -9.69 -6.63 9.34
CA HIS A 175 -8.28 -6.88 9.63
C HIS A 175 -7.46 -7.09 8.37
N GLY A 176 -6.23 -6.58 8.41
CA GLY A 176 -5.23 -6.71 7.35
C GLY A 176 -4.43 -8.01 7.40
N ILE A 177 -4.83 -8.94 8.26
CA ILE A 177 -4.13 -10.17 8.59
C ILE A 177 -5.05 -11.37 8.55
N ARG A 178 -4.45 -12.55 8.40
CA ARG A 178 -5.10 -13.86 8.59
C ARG A 178 -4.20 -14.76 9.42
N THR A 179 -4.80 -15.79 10.01
CA THR A 179 -4.07 -16.85 10.70
C THR A 179 -4.02 -18.09 9.82
N ASP A 180 -2.83 -18.64 9.61
CA ASP A 180 -2.57 -19.85 8.82
C ASP A 180 -1.58 -20.74 9.57
N ASP A 181 -1.97 -21.97 9.93
CA ASP A 181 -1.18 -22.89 10.75
C ASP A 181 -0.52 -22.23 11.98
N ASP A 182 -1.32 -21.49 12.78
CA ASP A 182 -0.91 -20.70 13.95
C ASP A 182 0.03 -19.51 13.67
N ASN A 183 0.31 -19.20 12.40
CA ASN A 183 1.10 -18.04 11.99
C ASN A 183 0.19 -16.89 11.55
N ILE A 184 0.50 -15.68 12.03
CA ILE A 184 -0.17 -14.45 11.58
C ILE A 184 0.52 -13.97 10.30
N ILE A 185 -0.25 -13.84 9.22
CA ILE A 185 0.24 -13.44 7.90
C ILE A 185 -0.55 -12.23 7.42
N SER A 186 0.14 -11.23 6.87
CA SER A 186 -0.50 -10.11 6.18
C SER A 186 -1.28 -10.61 4.96
N LEU A 187 -2.45 -10.04 4.71
CA LEU A 187 -3.22 -10.33 3.50
C LEU A 187 -2.44 -9.96 2.23
N ASN A 188 -1.59 -8.94 2.29
CA ASN A 188 -0.77 -8.46 1.18
C ASN A 188 0.67 -9.02 1.18
N SER A 189 0.93 -10.14 1.88
CA SER A 189 2.26 -10.74 1.97
C SER A 189 2.81 -11.19 0.61
N PHE A 190 1.96 -11.72 -0.27
CA PHE A 190 2.38 -12.21 -1.58
C PHE A 190 2.84 -11.07 -2.49
N ILE A 191 2.02 -10.02 -2.66
CA ILE A 191 2.40 -8.86 -3.48
C ILE A 191 3.67 -8.20 -2.96
N TYR A 192 3.84 -8.16 -1.64
CA TYR A 192 5.06 -7.69 -1.02
C TYR A 192 6.28 -8.56 -1.37
N SER A 193 6.13 -9.89 -1.37
CA SER A 193 7.18 -10.84 -1.76
C SER A 193 7.67 -10.69 -3.22
N LEU A 194 6.86 -10.08 -4.10
CA LEU A 194 7.30 -9.80 -5.47
C LEU A 194 8.15 -8.52 -5.57
N ILE A 195 7.92 -7.55 -4.68
CA ILE A 195 8.55 -6.21 -4.79
C ILE A 195 9.66 -5.96 -3.76
N HIS A 196 9.69 -6.72 -2.65
CA HIS A 196 10.54 -6.41 -1.50
C HIS A 196 12.05 -6.49 -1.79
N SER A 197 12.45 -7.20 -2.84
CA SER A 197 13.84 -7.36 -3.26
C SER A 197 14.48 -6.02 -3.65
N ASN A 198 13.70 -5.10 -4.23
CA ASN A 198 14.13 -3.76 -4.56
C ASN A 198 13.82 -2.79 -3.40
N ARG A 199 14.87 -2.23 -2.79
CA ARG A 199 14.74 -1.29 -1.64
C ARG A 199 13.87 -0.08 -1.97
N GLY A 200 13.97 0.48 -3.17
CA GLY A 200 13.19 1.65 -3.58
C GLY A 200 11.71 1.33 -3.72
N GLN A 201 11.38 0.22 -4.39
CA GLN A 201 9.99 -0.23 -4.58
C GLN A 201 9.34 -0.64 -3.26
N ARG A 202 10.09 -1.36 -2.41
CA ARG A 202 9.69 -1.72 -1.05
C ARG A 202 9.33 -0.48 -0.22
N ARG A 203 10.21 0.52 -0.18
CA ARG A 203 9.97 1.79 0.53
C ARG A 203 8.79 2.53 -0.06
N ALA A 204 8.67 2.61 -1.38
CA ALA A 204 7.55 3.28 -2.03
C ALA A 204 6.20 2.66 -1.67
N MET A 205 6.10 1.33 -1.59
CA MET A 205 4.87 0.65 -1.16
C MET A 205 4.56 0.93 0.32
N LEU A 206 5.53 0.77 1.22
CA LEU A 206 5.34 1.05 2.65
C LEU A 206 5.00 2.53 2.90
N GLN A 207 5.65 3.46 2.18
CA GLN A 207 5.33 4.88 2.23
C GLN A 207 3.90 5.13 1.75
N SER A 208 3.48 4.47 0.67
CA SER A 208 2.11 4.61 0.16
C SER A 208 1.06 4.08 1.14
N LEU A 209 1.39 3.07 1.95
CA LEU A 209 0.55 2.59 3.05
C LEU A 209 0.53 3.60 4.21
N LEU A 210 1.68 4.15 4.60
CA LEU A 210 1.77 5.19 5.63
C LEU A 210 1.00 6.45 5.22
N ASN A 211 1.07 6.85 3.95
CA ASN A 211 0.35 8.00 3.43
C ASN A 211 -1.18 7.84 3.52
N MET A 212 -1.72 6.62 3.70
CA MET A 212 -3.15 6.44 3.98
C MET A 212 -3.56 7.13 5.29
N PHE A 213 -2.64 7.27 6.25
CA PHE A 213 -2.85 8.00 7.51
C PHE A 213 -2.69 9.52 7.34
N ASP A 214 -2.00 9.97 6.30
CA ASP A 214 -1.72 11.38 6.01
C ASP A 214 -2.85 12.06 5.19
N GLU A 215 -3.66 11.28 4.48
CA GLU A 215 -4.76 11.78 3.64
C GLU A 215 -5.92 12.39 4.48
N THR A 216 -5.70 13.55 5.12
CA THR A 216 -6.68 14.54 5.65
C THR A 216 -8.13 14.05 5.78
N GLY A 217 -8.37 13.04 6.62
CA GLY A 217 -9.71 12.55 6.96
C GLY A 217 -10.49 11.84 5.85
N LYS A 218 -9.84 11.39 4.77
CA LYS A 218 -10.52 10.66 3.67
C LYS A 218 -10.66 9.16 3.93
N ALA A 219 -9.66 8.56 4.56
CA ALA A 219 -9.69 7.14 4.91
C ALA A 219 -10.54 6.93 6.16
N LEU A 220 -11.35 5.87 6.16
CA LEU A 220 -12.12 5.47 7.35
C LEU A 220 -11.18 4.85 8.38
N LEU A 221 -11.50 4.98 9.68
CA LEU A 221 -10.70 4.35 10.75
C LEU A 221 -10.58 2.82 10.56
N SER A 222 -11.62 2.17 10.03
CA SER A 222 -11.59 0.75 9.68
C SER A 222 -10.58 0.40 8.59
N GLU A 223 -10.37 1.29 7.61
CA GLU A 223 -9.34 1.14 6.57
C GLU A 223 -7.94 1.35 7.14
N LEU A 224 -7.81 2.27 8.11
CA LEU A 224 -6.55 2.52 8.81
C LEU A 224 -6.12 1.34 9.68
N ILE A 225 -7.06 0.63 10.35
CA ILE A 225 -6.75 -0.61 11.08
C ILE A 225 -6.24 -1.69 10.14
N TYR A 226 -6.94 -1.93 9.03
CA TYR A 226 -6.47 -2.85 8.00
C TYR A 226 -5.07 -2.49 7.48
N THR A 227 -4.80 -1.20 7.31
CA THR A 227 -3.50 -0.72 6.85
C THR A 227 -2.41 -0.91 7.91
N ALA A 228 -2.70 -0.63 9.18
CA ALA A 228 -1.80 -0.83 10.31
C ALA A 228 -1.39 -2.30 10.46
N ASP A 229 -2.36 -3.22 10.41
CA ASP A 229 -2.15 -4.67 10.44
C ASP A 229 -1.18 -5.13 9.33
N ASN A 230 -1.39 -4.63 8.11
CA ASN A 230 -0.52 -4.93 6.98
C ASN A 230 0.89 -4.35 7.20
N ILE A 231 1.02 -3.07 7.58
CA ILE A 231 2.31 -2.45 7.84
C ILE A 231 3.08 -3.25 8.88
N LEU A 232 2.44 -3.62 10.00
CA LEU A 232 3.08 -4.36 11.07
C LEU A 232 3.69 -5.68 10.58
N ILE A 233 2.89 -6.52 9.92
CA ILE A 233 3.38 -7.85 9.50
C ILE A 233 4.34 -7.75 8.32
N LEU A 234 4.11 -6.84 7.37
CA LEU A 234 5.04 -6.63 6.26
C LEU A 234 6.38 -6.07 6.74
N SER A 235 6.38 -5.31 7.83
CA SER A 235 7.59 -4.80 8.48
C SER A 235 8.49 -5.93 8.97
N ASN A 236 7.95 -7.06 9.43
CA ASN A 236 8.75 -8.21 9.90
C ASN A 236 9.78 -8.72 8.88
N PHE A 237 9.50 -8.54 7.58
CA PHE A 237 10.38 -8.96 6.50
C PHE A 237 11.49 -7.94 6.17
N VAL A 238 11.62 -6.86 6.96
CA VAL A 238 12.38 -5.66 6.55
C VAL A 238 13.50 -5.35 7.51
N PHE A 239 14.72 -5.25 7.01
CA PHE A 239 15.83 -4.74 7.81
C PHE A 239 15.76 -3.22 8.12
N ASN A 240 14.67 -2.52 7.76
CA ASN A 240 14.52 -1.06 7.80
C ASN A 240 13.41 -0.61 8.76
N HIS A 241 13.17 -1.31 9.86
CA HIS A 241 12.17 -0.88 10.86
C HIS A 241 12.47 0.50 11.48
N ALA A 242 13.75 0.88 11.56
CA ALA A 242 14.15 2.23 11.97
C ALA A 242 13.60 3.29 10.98
N TRP A 243 13.64 3.02 9.67
CA TRP A 243 13.01 3.88 8.66
C TRP A 243 11.52 4.04 8.92
N ILE A 244 10.79 2.94 9.12
CA ILE A 244 9.33 3.00 9.37
C ILE A 244 9.03 3.82 10.62
N THR A 245 9.81 3.63 11.69
CA THR A 245 9.61 4.37 12.94
C THR A 245 9.93 5.87 12.78
N THR A 246 10.97 6.20 12.00
CA THR A 246 11.31 7.59 11.65
C THR A 246 10.25 8.23 10.75
N GLU A 247 9.76 7.53 9.72
CA GLU A 247 8.69 8.04 8.84
C GLU A 247 7.40 8.25 9.62
N ILE A 248 7.02 7.33 10.51
CA ILE A 248 5.86 7.56 11.38
C ILE A 248 6.06 8.80 12.27
N LYS A 249 7.27 9.02 12.83
CA LYS A 249 7.59 10.26 13.57
C LYS A 249 7.41 11.50 12.67
N LEU A 250 7.83 11.44 11.42
CA LEU A 250 7.69 12.55 10.47
C LEU A 250 6.22 12.80 10.09
N CYS A 251 5.45 11.75 9.78
CA CYS A 251 4.01 11.85 9.53
C CYS A 251 3.31 12.53 10.71
N PHE A 252 3.63 12.12 11.93
CA PHE A 252 3.09 12.76 13.14
C PHE A 252 3.43 14.26 13.24
N LEU A 253 4.69 14.63 12.99
CA LEU A 253 5.10 16.05 13.00
C LEU A 253 4.31 16.88 11.97
N ILE A 254 4.06 16.31 10.80
CA ILE A 254 3.27 16.93 9.72
C ILE A 254 1.77 16.95 10.07
N LEU A 255 1.27 15.95 10.80
CA LEU A 255 -0.13 15.79 11.20
C LEU A 255 -0.55 16.63 12.42
N ASN A 256 0.37 17.40 13.04
CA ASN A 256 0.08 18.32 14.14
C ASN A 256 -0.94 19.44 13.78
N ASN A 257 -1.29 19.56 12.49
CA ASN A 257 -2.37 20.43 12.03
C ASN A 257 -3.75 20.06 12.61
N ILE A 258 -3.95 18.83 13.10
CA ILE A 258 -5.25 18.43 13.68
C ILE A 258 -5.57 19.23 14.95
N LEU A 259 -4.59 19.41 15.86
CA LEU A 259 -4.79 20.22 17.07
C LEU A 259 -5.16 21.67 16.72
N GLN A 260 -4.50 22.23 15.71
CA GLN A 260 -4.78 23.58 15.23
C GLN A 260 -6.17 23.68 14.58
N ASN A 261 -6.61 22.65 13.86
CA ASN A 261 -7.95 22.61 13.27
C ASN A 261 -9.04 22.51 14.34
N PHE A 262 -8.82 21.74 15.42
CA PHE A 262 -9.73 21.76 16.58
C PHE A 262 -9.84 23.16 17.19
N LEU A 263 -8.70 23.80 17.46
CA LEU A 263 -8.68 25.16 18.00
C LEU A 263 -9.37 26.18 17.08
N GLN A 264 -9.22 26.04 15.76
CA GLN A 264 -9.90 26.92 14.79
C GLN A 264 -11.43 26.76 14.83
N VAL A 265 -11.93 25.55 15.13
CA VAL A 265 -13.35 25.28 15.25
C VAL A 265 -13.92 25.84 16.55
N PHE A 266 -13.21 25.71 17.67
CA PHE A 266 -13.62 26.29 18.95
C PHE A 266 -13.48 27.83 18.97
N PHE A 267 -12.47 28.37 18.29
CA PHE A 267 -12.12 29.78 18.33
C PHE A 267 -11.87 30.35 16.92
N PRO A 268 -12.94 30.57 16.12
CA PRO A 268 -12.80 31.09 14.76
C PRO A 268 -12.26 32.53 14.77
N GLY A 269 -10.98 32.69 14.44
CA GLY A 269 -10.32 34.00 14.30
C GLY A 269 -9.76 34.60 15.59
N ALA A 270 -9.66 33.82 16.68
CA ALA A 270 -9.02 34.25 17.92
C ALA A 270 -7.54 34.61 17.72
N ALA A 271 -7.10 35.70 18.35
CA ALA A 271 -5.68 36.04 18.47
C ALA A 271 -4.97 35.02 19.37
N ASP A 272 -3.64 34.89 19.25
CA ASP A 272 -2.82 33.96 20.07
C ASP A 272 -3.07 34.11 21.58
N ASP A 273 -3.51 35.29 22.03
CA ASP A 273 -3.77 35.64 23.43
C ASP A 273 -4.99 34.93 24.05
N ASP A 274 -6.00 34.57 23.25
CA ASP A 274 -7.15 33.78 23.74
C ASP A 274 -6.84 32.27 23.76
N ARG A 275 -5.86 31.82 22.97
CA ARG A 275 -5.39 30.43 22.93
C ARG A 275 -4.48 30.10 24.11
N ALA A 276 -3.68 31.08 24.56
CA ALA A 276 -2.81 30.96 25.72
C ALA A 276 -3.58 30.77 27.05
N LYS A 277 -4.88 31.07 27.10
CA LYS A 277 -5.73 30.84 28.27
C LYS A 277 -6.07 29.36 28.51
N LEU A 278 -5.79 28.49 27.54
CA LEU A 278 -6.03 27.04 27.61
C LEU A 278 -4.83 26.27 28.19
N GLU A 279 -3.93 26.94 28.91
CA GLU A 279 -2.66 26.36 29.38
C GLU A 279 -2.58 26.14 30.90
N ASP A 280 -3.58 26.56 31.70
CA ASP A 280 -3.43 26.68 33.17
C ASP A 280 -4.14 25.61 34.04
N ASP A 281 -5.19 24.89 33.57
CA ASP A 281 -5.83 23.77 34.31
C ASP A 281 -6.74 22.89 33.40
N ASP A 282 -6.62 21.57 33.43
CA ASP A 282 -7.36 20.62 32.55
C ASP A 282 -8.90 20.72 32.78
N ASP A 283 -9.33 20.88 34.04
CA ASP A 283 -10.74 20.98 34.42
C ASP A 283 -11.35 22.34 34.02
N GLU A 284 -10.56 23.43 34.07
CA GLU A 284 -10.98 24.75 33.58
C GLU A 284 -11.00 24.80 32.04
N GLU A 285 -10.08 24.08 31.39
CA GLU A 285 -10.02 23.96 29.93
C GLU A 285 -11.28 23.28 29.36
N LEU A 286 -11.71 22.16 29.94
CA LEU A 286 -12.92 21.45 29.53
C LEU A 286 -14.16 22.36 29.58
N ASN A 287 -14.36 23.07 30.69
CA ASN A 287 -15.50 23.97 30.87
C ASN A 287 -15.45 25.13 29.86
N THR A 288 -14.27 25.71 29.65
CA THR A 288 -14.06 26.79 28.68
C THR A 288 -14.39 26.33 27.25
N LEU A 289 -13.95 25.13 26.86
CA LEU A 289 -14.23 24.56 25.54
C LEU A 289 -15.71 24.20 25.34
N LEU A 290 -16.39 23.75 26.40
CA LEU A 290 -17.85 23.52 26.38
C LEU A 290 -18.61 24.84 26.15
N GLU A 291 -18.21 25.92 26.81
CA GLU A 291 -18.80 27.25 26.62
C GLU A 291 -18.51 27.83 25.23
N CYS A 292 -17.36 27.50 24.65
CA CYS A 292 -16.92 27.97 23.33
C CYS A 292 -17.33 27.04 22.19
N MET A 293 -18.24 26.10 22.43
CA MET A 293 -18.67 25.17 21.41
C MET A 293 -19.42 25.88 20.27
N PRO A 294 -19.04 25.66 18.99
CA PRO A 294 -19.75 26.27 17.87
C PRO A 294 -21.16 25.73 17.72
N GLU A 295 -22.04 26.55 17.13
CA GLU A 295 -23.40 26.12 16.73
C GLU A 295 -23.36 25.01 15.67
N ASP A 296 -22.36 25.06 14.77
CA ASP A 296 -22.08 24.02 13.78
C ASP A 296 -20.97 23.08 14.27
N THR A 297 -21.36 21.87 14.68
CA THR A 297 -20.44 20.84 15.15
C THR A 297 -20.05 19.82 14.08
N THR A 298 -20.47 20.00 12.82
CA THR A 298 -20.29 18.99 11.76
C THR A 298 -18.82 18.62 11.48
N ALA A 299 -17.90 19.55 11.71
CA ALA A 299 -16.46 19.33 11.53
C ALA A 299 -15.82 18.52 12.67
N LEU A 300 -16.35 18.60 13.90
CA LEU A 300 -15.72 18.00 15.09
C LEU A 300 -15.65 16.47 15.04
N PRO A 301 -16.70 15.73 14.62
CA PRO A 301 -16.60 14.28 14.47
C PRO A 301 -15.52 13.86 13.48
N ASN A 302 -15.35 14.59 12.36
CA ASN A 302 -14.30 14.28 11.39
C ASN A 302 -12.91 14.49 12.01
N LEU A 303 -12.68 15.63 12.66
CA LEU A 303 -11.43 15.92 13.36
C LEU A 303 -11.13 14.90 14.47
N PHE A 304 -12.15 14.46 15.20
CA PHE A 304 -12.04 13.40 16.19
C PHE A 304 -11.62 12.09 15.52
N MET A 305 -12.27 11.66 14.44
CA MET A 305 -11.87 10.45 13.73
C MET A 305 -10.45 10.53 13.14
N MET A 306 -10.04 11.72 12.69
CA MET A 306 -8.66 11.96 12.25
C MET A 306 -7.66 11.81 13.41
N SER A 307 -7.96 12.34 14.60
CA SER A 307 -7.09 12.17 15.77
C SER A 307 -6.98 10.71 16.18
N GLN A 308 -8.06 9.91 16.07
CA GLN A 308 -8.01 8.47 16.30
C GLN A 308 -7.10 7.74 15.31
N GLY A 309 -7.08 8.17 14.04
CA GLY A 309 -6.13 7.67 13.04
C GLY A 309 -4.67 7.95 13.43
N CYS A 310 -4.38 9.15 13.95
CA CYS A 310 -3.05 9.50 14.47
C CYS A 310 -2.67 8.67 15.71
N ILE A 311 -3.60 8.50 16.65
CA ILE A 311 -3.40 7.65 17.84
C ILE A 311 -3.06 6.22 17.42
N LEU A 312 -3.82 5.64 16.47
CA LEU A 312 -3.54 4.31 15.94
C LEU A 312 -2.13 4.21 15.34
N LEU A 313 -1.69 5.23 14.60
CA LEU A 313 -0.35 5.29 14.02
C LEU A 313 0.75 5.37 15.10
N LEU A 314 0.51 6.09 16.19
CA LEU A 314 1.40 6.15 17.36
C LEU A 314 1.47 4.82 18.09
N MET A 315 0.34 4.15 18.29
CA MET A 315 0.30 2.80 18.86
C MET A 315 1.11 1.82 18.01
N LEU A 316 1.00 1.90 16.67
CA LEU A 316 1.79 1.10 15.75
C LEU A 316 3.29 1.39 15.90
N LYS A 317 3.69 2.68 15.96
CA LYS A 317 5.08 3.10 16.21
C LYS A 317 5.62 2.49 17.49
N GLN A 318 4.88 2.62 18.59
CA GLN A 318 5.29 2.12 19.90
C GLN A 318 5.40 0.59 19.89
N HIS A 319 4.44 -0.09 19.28
CA HIS A 319 4.47 -1.54 19.13
C HIS A 319 5.71 -2.01 18.33
N LEU A 320 6.04 -1.34 17.22
CA LEU A 320 7.24 -1.63 16.44
C LEU A 320 8.53 -1.37 17.25
N LYS A 321 8.58 -0.28 18.03
CA LYS A 321 9.69 0.01 18.95
C LYS A 321 9.91 -1.14 19.93
N GLU A 322 8.85 -1.64 20.54
CA GLU A 322 8.92 -2.71 21.53
C GLU A 322 9.27 -4.08 20.92
N LEU A 323 8.69 -4.38 19.75
CA LEU A 323 8.86 -5.63 19.02
C LEU A 323 10.33 -5.86 18.63
N TYR A 324 11.01 -4.80 18.19
CA TYR A 324 12.42 -4.86 17.73
C TYR A 324 13.41 -4.18 18.69
N ARG A 325 12.94 -3.66 19.83
CA ARG A 325 13.73 -2.98 20.86
C ARG A 325 14.51 -1.76 20.32
N PHE A 326 13.84 -0.90 19.57
CA PHE A 326 14.43 0.37 19.16
C PHE A 326 14.40 1.39 20.31
N THR A 327 15.55 2.01 20.54
CA THR A 327 15.66 3.22 21.38
C THR A 327 15.47 4.45 20.50
N ASP A 328 15.02 5.55 21.10
CA ASP A 328 14.82 6.81 20.39
C ASP A 328 16.12 7.34 19.76
N SER A 329 17.24 7.25 20.48
CA SER A 329 18.58 7.54 19.94
C SER A 329 18.90 6.76 18.64
N LYS A 330 18.53 5.48 18.56
CA LYS A 330 18.78 4.66 17.36
C LYS A 330 17.88 5.07 16.19
N ILE A 331 16.67 5.55 16.47
CA ILE A 331 15.72 6.07 15.48
C ILE A 331 16.18 7.45 14.99
N HIS A 332 16.69 8.31 15.87
CA HIS A 332 17.16 9.66 15.52
C HIS A 332 18.44 9.65 14.70
N ARG A 333 19.35 8.73 15.01
CA ARG A 333 20.57 8.53 14.23
C ARG A 333 20.31 7.95 12.84
N TYR A 334 19.13 7.39 12.59
CA TYR A 334 18.81 6.80 11.31
C TYR A 334 18.69 7.87 10.22
N LEU A 335 19.50 7.74 9.16
CA LEU A 335 19.42 8.59 7.98
C LEU A 335 18.98 7.76 6.76
N PRO A 336 17.88 8.12 6.07
CA PRO A 336 17.40 7.38 4.90
C PRO A 336 18.42 7.26 3.75
N THR A 337 19.33 8.24 3.67
CA THR A 337 20.40 8.40 2.67
C THR A 337 21.66 7.62 3.00
N GLU A 338 21.82 7.10 4.22
CA GLU A 338 22.98 6.30 4.60
C GLU A 338 23.03 4.95 3.87
N GLN A 339 24.25 4.44 3.72
CA GLN A 339 24.51 3.18 3.01
C GLN A 339 23.77 2.01 3.68
N ALA A 340 23.09 1.22 2.85
CA ALA A 340 22.25 0.10 3.27
C ALA A 340 22.96 -0.88 4.24
N LYS A 341 24.26 -1.14 4.03
CA LYS A 341 25.05 -2.09 4.84
C LYS A 341 25.14 -1.76 6.33
N VAL A 342 24.93 -0.50 6.72
CA VAL A 342 25.02 -0.06 8.13
C VAL A 342 23.78 -0.50 8.92
N TRP A 343 22.61 -0.41 8.28
CA TRP A 343 21.31 -0.58 8.93
C TRP A 343 20.58 -1.86 8.53
N ASP A 344 20.95 -2.50 7.41
CA ASP A 344 20.34 -3.76 6.94
C ASP A 344 20.91 -5.00 7.67
N LYS A 345 20.84 -5.03 9.00
CA LYS A 345 21.24 -6.20 9.81
C LYS A 345 20.00 -6.94 10.33
N PRO A 346 19.99 -8.29 10.33
CA PRO A 346 18.91 -9.05 10.97
C PRO A 346 18.71 -8.60 12.42
N LEU A 347 17.45 -8.37 12.80
CA LEU A 347 17.09 -7.96 14.17
C LEU A 347 16.39 -9.10 14.88
N ASN A 348 16.59 -9.15 16.20
CA ASN A 348 15.82 -10.05 17.05
C ASN A 348 14.42 -9.49 17.26
N CYS A 349 13.41 -10.28 16.90
CA CYS A 349 12.01 -10.00 17.15
C CYS A 349 11.60 -10.66 18.47
N LYS A 350 10.88 -9.93 19.35
CA LYS A 350 10.22 -10.57 20.50
C LYS A 350 9.12 -11.49 19.98
N ALA A 351 9.18 -12.77 20.32
CA ALA A 351 8.12 -13.69 19.95
C ALA A 351 6.79 -13.32 20.63
N LYS A 352 5.68 -13.41 19.89
CA LYS A 352 4.29 -13.38 20.38
C LYS A 352 3.81 -12.06 21.02
N MET A 353 4.25 -10.91 20.53
CA MET A 353 3.53 -9.66 20.84
C MET A 353 2.36 -9.51 19.86
N THR A 354 1.15 -9.35 20.39
CA THR A 354 -0.06 -9.11 19.59
C THR A 354 -0.32 -7.61 19.57
N PHE A 355 -0.44 -7.04 18.38
CA PHE A 355 -0.90 -5.66 18.23
C PHE A 355 -2.43 -5.64 18.38
N ASN A 356 -2.92 -4.80 19.29
CA ASN A 356 -4.33 -4.73 19.63
C ASN A 356 -4.74 -3.27 19.89
N PRO A 357 -5.22 -2.53 18.88
CA PRO A 357 -5.63 -1.14 19.03
C PRO A 357 -7.05 -1.03 19.62
N SER A 358 -7.24 -1.49 20.86
CA SER A 358 -8.58 -1.63 21.49
C SER A 358 -9.45 -0.38 21.38
N GLN A 359 -8.91 0.80 21.66
CA GLN A 359 -9.65 2.07 21.56
C GLN A 359 -10.24 2.30 20.16
N ALA A 360 -9.45 2.12 19.10
CA ALA A 360 -9.93 2.30 17.74
C ALA A 360 -10.99 1.25 17.35
N MET A 361 -10.84 0.02 17.84
CA MET A 361 -11.80 -1.06 17.58
C MET A 361 -13.12 -0.84 18.33
N ASP A 362 -13.05 -0.38 19.58
CA ASP A 362 -14.23 -0.10 20.40
C ASP A 362 -15.03 1.07 19.81
N LEU A 363 -14.38 2.11 19.29
CA LEU A 363 -15.05 3.18 18.55
C LEU A 363 -15.78 2.68 17.29
N ILE A 364 -15.22 1.71 16.57
CA ILE A 364 -15.89 1.08 15.42
C ILE A 364 -17.08 0.24 15.88
N ARG A 365 -16.95 -0.46 17.02
CA ARG A 365 -18.03 -1.28 17.60
C ARG A 365 -19.21 -0.46 18.06
N GLU A 366 -18.94 0.68 18.69
CA GLU A 366 -19.94 1.62 19.18
C GLU A 366 -20.70 2.30 18.04
N GLY A 367 -20.09 2.40 16.85
CA GLY A 367 -20.69 2.99 15.67
C GLY A 367 -20.58 4.52 15.71
N THR A 368 -19.95 5.09 14.69
CA THR A 368 -19.75 6.55 14.56
C THR A 368 -20.82 7.23 13.70
N GLN A 369 -21.84 6.48 13.28
CA GLN A 369 -22.93 7.01 12.46
C GLN A 369 -23.99 7.65 13.36
N ASP A 370 -24.22 8.95 13.14
CA ASP A 370 -25.19 9.79 13.84
C ASP A 370 -24.94 9.91 15.35
N LEU A 371 -23.72 10.35 15.72
CA LEU A 371 -23.48 10.87 17.07
C LEU A 371 -24.57 11.91 17.40
N PRO A 372 -25.44 11.67 18.40
CA PRO A 372 -26.49 12.61 18.76
C PRO A 372 -25.87 13.96 19.10
N GLN A 373 -26.51 15.08 18.74
CA GLN A 373 -26.04 16.41 19.18
C GLN A 373 -26.42 16.69 20.65
N ASP A 374 -26.35 15.67 21.51
CA ASP A 374 -26.56 15.81 22.94
C ASP A 374 -25.30 16.30 23.65
N ASP A 375 -25.48 16.82 24.87
CA ASP A 375 -24.40 17.38 25.67
C ASP A 375 -23.35 16.31 26.06
N ASP A 376 -23.76 15.04 26.13
CA ASP A 376 -22.87 13.91 26.39
C ASP A 376 -21.89 13.68 25.22
N THR A 377 -22.37 13.71 23.97
CA THR A 377 -21.53 13.58 22.78
C THR A 377 -20.55 14.74 22.65
N LYS A 378 -21.03 15.96 22.92
CA LYS A 378 -20.22 17.18 22.92
C LYS A 378 -19.08 17.09 23.92
N THR A 379 -19.38 16.63 25.13
CA THR A 379 -18.39 16.38 26.19
C THR A 379 -17.38 15.33 25.75
N LYS A 380 -17.83 14.21 25.14
CA LYS A 380 -16.93 13.17 24.61
C LYS A 380 -15.97 13.69 23.54
N LEU A 381 -16.44 14.54 22.64
CA LEU A 381 -15.60 15.12 21.57
C LEU A 381 -14.51 16.04 22.15
N ILE A 382 -14.85 16.87 23.15
CA ILE A 382 -13.87 17.72 23.81
C ILE A 382 -12.88 16.89 24.63
N GLN A 383 -13.37 15.90 25.39
CA GLN A 383 -12.48 14.99 26.11
C GLN A 383 -11.51 14.29 25.17
N GLY A 384 -12.01 13.82 24.02
CA GLY A 384 -11.17 13.22 22.98
C GLY A 384 -10.12 14.18 22.41
N TYR A 385 -10.43 15.46 22.31
CA TYR A 385 -9.45 16.50 21.95
C TYR A 385 -8.40 16.69 23.04
N LEU A 386 -8.80 16.81 24.32
CA LEU A 386 -7.90 16.99 25.46
C LEU A 386 -6.96 15.79 25.62
N ASP A 387 -7.50 14.57 25.55
CA ASP A 387 -6.70 13.34 25.59
C ASP A 387 -5.67 13.30 24.46
N PHE A 388 -6.07 13.74 23.26
CA PHE A 388 -5.17 13.83 22.12
C PHE A 388 -4.11 14.93 22.31
N LYS A 389 -4.48 16.11 22.80
CA LYS A 389 -3.56 17.21 23.14
C LYS A 389 -2.52 16.76 24.16
N GLN A 390 -2.95 16.10 25.23
CA GLN A 390 -2.07 15.55 26.26
C GLN A 390 -1.10 14.52 25.69
N LEU A 391 -1.60 13.61 24.83
CA LEU A 391 -0.76 12.64 24.15
C LEU A 391 0.29 13.33 23.27
N MET A 392 -0.10 14.35 22.51
CA MET A 392 0.80 15.12 21.65
C MET A 392 1.91 15.81 22.45
N LEU A 393 1.60 16.38 23.62
CA LEU A 393 2.58 16.99 24.53
C LEU A 393 3.53 15.95 25.14
N SER A 394 3.01 14.75 25.46
CA SER A 394 3.83 13.65 26.01
C SER A 394 4.84 13.06 25.02
N ILE A 395 4.72 13.38 23.73
CA ILE A 395 5.59 12.88 22.65
C ILE A 395 6.81 13.79 22.46
N ASP A 396 7.00 14.78 23.34
CA ASP A 396 7.96 15.90 23.29
C ASP A 396 9.25 15.63 22.46
N PRO A 397 9.62 16.56 21.56
CA PRO A 397 10.92 16.57 20.92
C PRO A 397 12.01 16.97 21.94
N ASP A 398 13.25 16.58 21.67
CA ASP A 398 14.48 17.05 22.35
C ASP A 398 15.03 16.18 23.50
N ASP A 399 15.50 14.98 23.14
CA ASP A 399 16.82 14.53 23.60
C ASP A 399 17.87 14.96 22.54
N ASP A 400 17.98 16.26 22.25
CA ASP A 400 19.03 16.84 21.40
C ASP A 400 20.37 16.99 22.18
N ASP A 401 20.37 16.77 23.50
CA ASP A 401 21.55 16.90 24.36
C ASP A 401 22.58 15.76 24.23
N ASP A 402 22.24 14.66 23.52
CA ASP A 402 23.12 13.48 23.37
C ASP A 402 23.76 13.33 21.97
N ILE A 403 23.64 14.33 21.10
CA ILE A 403 24.33 14.33 19.80
C ILE A 403 25.70 15.00 19.95
N PRO A 404 26.83 14.25 20.03
CA PRO A 404 28.14 14.88 19.96
C PRO A 404 28.28 15.63 18.63
N PRO A 405 28.82 16.86 18.63
CA PRO A 405 28.93 17.64 17.42
C PRO A 405 29.73 16.86 16.35
N PRO A 406 29.38 17.01 15.06
CA PRO A 406 30.12 16.36 14.00
C PRO A 406 31.60 16.73 14.11
N PRO A 407 32.55 15.79 13.88
CA PRO A 407 33.96 16.10 13.98
C PRO A 407 34.27 17.25 13.01
N SER A 408 34.76 18.36 13.57
CA SER A 408 35.19 19.52 12.82
C SER A 408 36.21 19.10 11.77
N GLN A 409 35.85 19.19 10.49
CA GLN A 409 36.83 19.11 9.41
C GLN A 409 37.67 20.39 9.43
N SER A 410 38.70 20.40 10.27
CA SER A 410 39.77 21.38 10.19
C SER A 410 40.64 21.06 8.98
N GLY A 411 40.60 21.91 7.94
CA GLY A 411 41.69 21.98 6.96
C GLY A 411 41.31 22.17 5.50
N HIS A 412 40.50 23.17 5.14
CA HIS A 412 40.64 23.78 3.81
C HIS A 412 41.85 24.73 3.83
N GLY A 413 43.01 24.21 3.47
CA GLY A 413 44.17 25.01 3.06
C GLY A 413 44.13 25.23 1.54
N THR A 414 43.89 26.46 1.13
CA THR A 414 43.91 26.96 -0.26
C THR A 414 45.26 26.66 -0.94
N PRO A 415 45.31 26.30 -2.24
CA PRO A 415 46.57 26.06 -2.93
C PRO A 415 47.21 27.41 -3.33
N ALA A 416 48.39 27.70 -2.78
CA ALA A 416 49.22 28.82 -3.22
C ALA A 416 50.27 28.32 -4.23
N ALA A 417 50.32 28.98 -5.39
CA ALA A 417 51.31 28.77 -6.44
C ALA A 417 52.64 29.49 -6.12
N ALA A 418 53.76 28.79 -6.30
CA ALA A 418 55.11 29.28 -6.63
C ALA A 418 56.04 28.03 -6.64
N GLY A 419 56.78 27.71 -7.70
CA GLY A 419 58.01 28.40 -8.12
C GLY A 419 59.23 27.52 -7.77
N THR A 420 59.90 26.97 -8.78
CA THR A 420 61.28 26.40 -8.73
C THR A 420 62.28 27.47 -8.22
N PRO A 421 63.54 27.18 -7.76
CA PRO A 421 64.41 26.04 -8.11
C PRO A 421 65.41 25.50 -7.01
N SER A 422 66.16 24.46 -7.42
CA SER A 422 67.57 24.13 -7.09
C SER A 422 67.98 23.42 -5.78
N GLY A 423 68.70 22.30 -5.96
CA GLY A 423 70.01 22.04 -5.33
C GLY A 423 70.09 20.97 -4.24
N GLY A 424 70.80 19.86 -4.53
CA GLY A 424 71.43 19.02 -3.47
C GLY A 424 71.51 17.52 -3.76
N GLN A 425 72.70 17.05 -4.18
CA GLN A 425 73.10 15.65 -4.44
C GLN A 425 73.13 14.76 -3.18
N ALA A 426 72.92 13.43 -3.32
CA ALA A 426 74.00 12.42 -3.31
C ALA A 426 73.52 10.97 -3.04
N GLY A 427 74.02 10.03 -3.88
CA GLY A 427 74.24 8.59 -3.62
C GLY A 427 73.02 7.66 -3.84
N GLY A 428 73.07 6.55 -4.57
CA GLY A 428 74.13 5.80 -5.24
C GLY A 428 73.59 4.38 -5.56
N ASP A 429 74.11 3.77 -6.64
CA ASP A 429 74.02 2.37 -7.12
C ASP A 429 72.69 1.88 -7.75
N ALA A 430 72.60 1.69 -9.08
CA ALA A 430 73.13 0.59 -9.95
C ALA A 430 72.28 -0.70 -9.82
N ALA A 431 71.85 -1.44 -10.86
CA ALA A 431 72.06 -1.48 -12.30
C ALA A 431 70.85 -2.24 -12.93
N ASP A 432 70.38 -1.84 -14.11
CA ASP A 432 70.48 -2.58 -15.39
C ASP A 432 69.50 -3.75 -15.60
N ALA A 433 68.58 -3.59 -16.57
CA ALA A 433 68.31 -4.56 -17.63
C ALA A 433 67.15 -4.09 -18.55
N GLY A 434 67.42 -4.02 -19.86
CA GLY A 434 66.45 -4.51 -20.86
C GLY A 434 65.75 -3.49 -21.74
N GLN A 435 66.43 -3.10 -22.82
CA GLN A 435 65.94 -2.38 -23.99
C GLN A 435 64.85 -3.13 -24.78
N GLY A 436 64.04 -2.35 -25.51
CA GLY A 436 63.88 -2.58 -26.95
C GLY A 436 62.44 -2.62 -27.48
N GLY A 437 62.09 -1.66 -28.36
CA GLY A 437 61.00 -1.83 -29.32
C GLY A 437 60.18 -0.57 -29.60
N HIS A 438 60.73 0.33 -30.40
CA HIS A 438 60.06 1.50 -30.98
C HIS A 438 59.54 1.13 -32.40
N GLU A 439 58.46 1.79 -32.82
CA GLU A 439 58.07 2.10 -34.22
C GLU A 439 57.72 0.94 -35.18
N THR A 440 56.51 0.89 -35.75
CA THR A 440 56.01 1.63 -36.93
C THR A 440 54.60 1.03 -37.21
N GLY A 441 53.60 1.60 -37.87
CA GLY A 441 53.43 2.72 -38.77
C GLY A 441 52.17 2.42 -39.62
N GLU A 442 51.40 3.46 -39.90
CA GLU A 442 50.44 3.62 -41.03
C GLU A 442 49.11 2.83 -41.11
N SER A 443 48.07 3.65 -41.35
CA SER A 443 46.74 3.43 -41.95
C SER A 443 45.61 2.85 -41.11
#